data_AF-A0A0R1FLR8-F1
#
_entry.id   AF-A0A0R1FLR8-F1
#
_cell.length_a   1.000
_cell.length_b   1.000
_cell.length_c   1.000
_cell.angle_alpha   90.00
_cell.angle_beta   90.00
_cell.angle_gamma   90.00
#
_symmetry.space_group_name_H-M   'P 1'
#
loop_
_entity.id
_entity.type
_entity.pdbx_description
1 polymer ?
#
loop_
_entity_poly.entity_id
_entity_poly.type
_entity_poly.pdbx_seq_one_letter_code
_entity_poly.pdbx_strand_id
1 'polypeptide(L)'
;MANNRYSYETKLEAVRLLNEGVPGRKICKILGLKSDGLIYTWRKYVRNGDYYRLNQKPGKQYKYNKGNLELPSDVIKDMEIKQMKEELEVIKKYLIMEGLW
;
A
#
# COMPACT_ATOMS: atom_id res chain seq x y z
N MET A 1 12.90 -4.47 -17.91
CA MET A 1 12.65 -5.69 -17.09
C MET A 1 12.66 -5.27 -15.64
N ALA A 2 11.54 -5.45 -14.93
CA ALA A 2 11.42 -4.96 -13.56
C ALA A 2 12.15 -5.92 -12.60
N ASN A 3 13.29 -5.49 -12.10
CA ASN A 3 14.26 -6.34 -11.41
C ASN A 3 13.86 -6.60 -9.94
N ASN A 4 12.73 -7.27 -9.70
CA ASN A 4 12.43 -7.77 -8.36
C ASN A 4 13.36 -8.96 -8.08
N ARG A 5 14.54 -8.66 -7.56
CA ARG A 5 15.68 -9.59 -7.43
C ARG A 5 15.37 -10.83 -6.58
N TYR A 6 14.34 -10.80 -5.75
CA TYR A 6 13.94 -11.89 -4.86
C TYR A 6 12.44 -12.16 -5.01
N SER A 7 12.06 -13.44 -5.10
CA SER A 7 10.66 -13.86 -5.21
C SER A 7 9.86 -13.52 -3.95
N TYR A 8 8.54 -13.47 -4.06
CA TYR A 8 7.65 -13.24 -2.90
C TYR A 8 7.86 -14.29 -1.81
N GLU A 9 8.01 -15.55 -2.22
CA GLU A 9 8.23 -16.70 -1.33
C GLU A 9 9.54 -16.57 -0.54
N THR A 10 10.66 -16.25 -1.22
CA THR A 10 11.95 -16.05 -0.53
C THR A 10 11.88 -14.93 0.51
N LYS A 11 11.10 -13.87 0.24
CA LYS A 11 10.91 -12.77 1.19
C LYS A 11 10.12 -13.20 2.42
N LEU A 12 9.05 -13.97 2.24
CA LEU A 12 8.25 -14.51 3.35
C LEU A 12 9.06 -15.49 4.19
N GLU A 13 9.80 -16.39 3.55
CA GLU A 13 10.65 -17.36 4.22
C GLU A 13 11.72 -16.66 5.06
N ALA A 14 12.36 -15.61 4.53
CA ALA A 14 13.33 -14.82 5.28
C ALA A 14 12.72 -14.20 6.55
N VAL A 15 11.47 -13.71 6.48
CA VAL A 15 10.77 -13.15 7.65
C VAL A 15 10.39 -14.24 8.65
N ARG A 16 9.96 -15.41 8.17
CA ARG A 16 9.65 -16.57 9.02
C ARG A 16 10.87 -17.00 9.82
N LEU A 17 12.00 -17.22 9.17
CA LEU A 17 13.27 -17.60 9.82
C LEU A 17 13.72 -16.55 10.84
N LEU A 18 13.53 -15.26 10.53
CA LEU A 18 13.88 -14.17 11.46
C LEU A 18 12.97 -14.19 12.71
N ASN A 19 11.70 -14.53 12.56
CA ASN A 19 10.77 -14.66 13.69
C ASN A 19 11.03 -15.94 14.51
N GLU A 20 11.56 -17.00 13.89
CA GLU A 20 12.06 -18.21 14.57
C GLU A 20 13.37 -17.97 15.35
N GLY A 21 13.94 -16.75 15.28
CA GLY A 21 15.14 -16.36 16.03
C GLY A 21 16.46 -16.59 15.29
N VAL A 22 16.41 -16.96 14.01
CA VAL A 22 17.62 -17.13 13.20
C VAL A 22 18.26 -15.76 12.94
N PRO A 23 19.57 -15.60 13.16
CA PRO A 23 20.23 -14.31 12.93
C PRO A 23 20.21 -13.95 11.43
N GLY A 24 19.88 -12.69 11.13
CA GLY A 24 19.72 -12.19 9.74
C GLY A 24 20.91 -12.51 8.82
N ARG A 25 22.15 -12.43 9.31
CA ARG A 25 23.35 -12.82 8.55
C ARG A 25 23.35 -14.28 8.09
N LYS A 26 22.83 -15.19 8.92
CA LYS A 26 22.72 -16.62 8.57
C LYS A 26 21.62 -16.82 7.52
N ILE A 27 20.50 -16.12 7.66
CA ILE A 27 19.41 -16.11 6.66
C ILE A 27 19.92 -15.60 5.31
N CYS A 28 20.74 -14.56 5.28
CA CYS A 28 21.34 -14.07 4.03
C CYS A 28 22.18 -15.11 3.32
N LYS A 29 22.95 -15.92 4.06
CA LYS A 29 23.75 -17.01 3.49
C LYS A 29 22.86 -18.14 2.94
N ILE A 30 21.79 -18.50 3.66
CA ILE A 30 20.85 -19.56 3.26
C ILE A 30 20.09 -19.16 2.00
N LEU A 31 19.55 -17.94 1.97
CA LEU A 31 18.64 -17.46 0.91
C LEU A 31 19.34 -16.63 -0.18
N GLY A 32 20.67 -16.49 -0.14
CA GLY A 32 21.44 -15.71 -1.12
C GLY A 32 21.11 -14.21 -1.13
N LEU A 33 20.76 -13.64 0.03
CA LEU A 33 20.39 -12.23 0.14
C LEU A 33 21.63 -11.33 0.24
N LYS A 34 21.56 -10.15 -0.37
CA LYS A 34 22.67 -9.18 -0.35
C LYS A 34 22.93 -8.56 1.02
N SER A 35 21.87 -8.36 1.81
CA SER A 35 21.94 -7.69 3.10
C SER A 35 20.78 -8.14 3.99
N ASP A 36 21.06 -8.20 5.29
CA ASP A 36 20.12 -8.48 6.36
C ASP A 36 19.11 -7.34 6.57
N GLY A 37 19.48 -6.09 6.24
CA GLY A 37 18.58 -4.93 6.25
C GLY A 37 17.30 -5.12 5.41
N LEU A 38 17.39 -5.91 4.33
CA LEU A 38 16.23 -6.27 3.51
C LEU A 38 15.20 -7.08 4.30
N ILE A 39 15.68 -8.01 5.12
CA ILE A 39 14.83 -8.91 5.92
C ILE A 39 14.05 -8.11 6.96
N TYR A 40 14.69 -7.16 7.62
CA TYR A 40 14.01 -6.28 8.59
C TYR A 40 12.94 -5.40 7.92
N THR A 41 13.22 -4.92 6.71
CA THR A 41 12.24 -4.17 5.91
C THR A 41 11.03 -5.02 5.56
N TRP A 42 11.25 -6.27 5.11
CA TRP A 42 10.16 -7.20 4.82
C TRP A 42 9.37 -7.57 6.07
N ARG A 43 10.05 -7.76 7.21
CA ARG A 43 9.40 -8.02 8.51
C ARG A 43 8.49 -6.87 8.91
N LYS A 44 8.91 -5.62 8.71
CA LYS A 44 8.09 -4.43 8.96
C LYS A 44 6.80 -4.46 8.12
N TYR A 45 6.89 -4.82 6.84
CA TYR A 45 5.71 -4.92 5.97
C TYR A 45 4.76 -6.01 6.41
N VAL A 46 5.27 -7.22 6.72
CA VAL A 46 4.45 -8.32 7.22
C VAL A 46 3.75 -7.94 8.54
N ARG A 47 4.46 -7.30 9.47
CA ARG A 47 3.89 -6.84 10.74
C ARG A 47 2.79 -5.78 10.56
N ASN A 48 2.91 -4.95 9.53
CA ASN A 48 1.94 -3.89 9.21
C ASN A 48 0.79 -4.37 8.31
N GLY A 49 0.77 -5.64 7.89
CA GLY A 49 -0.20 -6.17 6.93
C GLY A 49 0.03 -5.73 5.47
N ASP A 50 1.16 -5.09 5.17
CA ASP A 50 1.51 -4.56 3.85
C ASP A 50 2.08 -5.65 2.90
N TYR A 51 1.44 -6.83 2.81
CA TYR A 51 1.95 -7.97 2.02
C TYR A 51 2.13 -7.67 0.53
N TYR A 52 1.26 -6.83 -0.04
CA TYR A 52 1.35 -6.39 -1.44
C TYR A 52 2.71 -5.77 -1.77
N ARG A 53 3.40 -5.14 -0.81
CA ARG A 53 4.73 -4.55 -0.98
C ARG A 53 5.82 -5.57 -1.26
N LEU A 54 5.68 -6.81 -0.79
CA LEU A 54 6.65 -7.86 -1.07
C LEU A 54 6.63 -8.28 -2.55
N ASN A 55 5.49 -8.10 -3.23
CA ASN A 55 5.33 -8.41 -4.65
C ASN A 55 5.62 -7.22 -5.58
N GLN A 56 5.85 -6.02 -5.02
CA GLN A 56 6.10 -4.83 -5.83
C GLN A 56 7.45 -4.88 -6.55
N LYS A 57 7.40 -4.46 -7.82
CA LYS A 57 8.56 -4.31 -8.70
C LYS A 57 9.33 -3.01 -8.36
N PRO A 58 10.67 -3.03 -8.32
CA PRO A 58 11.45 -1.83 -8.09
C PRO A 58 11.24 -0.82 -9.23
N GLY A 59 11.18 0.47 -8.87
CA GLY A 59 10.97 1.56 -9.81
C GLY A 59 9.50 1.98 -10.00
N LYS A 60 8.54 1.30 -9.38
CA LYS A 60 7.21 1.90 -9.17
C LYS A 60 7.32 2.91 -8.04
N GLN A 61 7.00 4.17 -8.32
CA GLN A 61 6.81 5.18 -7.29
C GLN A 61 5.74 4.67 -6.34
N TYR A 62 6.03 4.67 -5.04
CA TYR A 62 5.01 4.47 -4.02
C TYR A 62 3.97 5.56 -4.27
N LYS A 63 2.81 5.21 -4.83
CA LYS A 63 1.69 6.15 -4.80
C LYS A 63 1.43 6.41 -3.32
N TYR A 64 1.80 7.60 -2.89
CA TYR A 64 1.48 8.18 -1.59
C TYR A 64 -0.02 8.52 -1.60
N ASN A 65 -0.87 7.55 -1.94
CA ASN A 65 -2.31 7.58 -1.79
C ASN A 65 -2.66 6.34 -0.96
N LYS A 66 -2.47 6.46 0.35
CA LYS A 66 -3.32 5.74 1.30
C LYS A 66 -4.71 6.36 1.18
N GLY A 67 -5.45 5.91 0.18
CA GLY A 67 -6.78 6.39 -0.15
C GLY A 67 -7.16 5.76 -1.48
N ASN A 68 -8.11 4.83 -1.42
CA ASN A 68 -8.63 4.02 -2.51
C ASN A 68 -7.70 2.86 -2.89
N LEU A 69 -7.87 1.74 -2.17
CA LEU A 69 -7.83 0.45 -2.84
C LEU A 69 -8.63 0.60 -4.14
N GLU A 70 -8.03 0.20 -5.25
CA GLU A 70 -8.46 0.34 -6.63
C GLU A 70 -9.96 0.06 -6.82
N LEU A 71 -10.80 1.07 -6.59
CA LEU A 71 -12.17 1.07 -7.07
C LEU A 71 -12.10 1.36 -8.58
N PRO A 72 -12.91 0.68 -9.41
CA PRO A 72 -13.00 0.96 -10.84
C PRO A 72 -13.19 2.47 -11.09
N SER A 73 -12.63 2.98 -12.19
CA SER A 73 -12.70 4.42 -12.53
C SER A 73 -14.11 4.99 -12.48
N ASP A 74 -15.13 4.17 -12.75
CA ASP A 74 -16.53 4.57 -12.77
C ASP A 74 -17.06 4.80 -11.35
N VAL A 75 -16.69 3.93 -10.41
CA VAL A 75 -17.08 4.04 -9.00
C VAL A 75 -16.49 5.29 -8.35
N ILE A 76 -15.26 5.66 -8.73
CA ILE A 76 -14.61 6.88 -8.22
C ILE A 76 -15.37 8.11 -8.72
N LYS A 77 -15.68 8.17 -10.03
CA LYS A 77 -16.45 9.27 -10.62
C LYS A 77 -17.83 9.39 -9.99
N ASP A 78 -18.49 8.27 -9.71
CA ASP A 78 -19.81 8.26 -9.06
C ASP A 78 -19.74 8.79 -7.62
N MET A 79 -18.67 8.46 -6.89
CA MET A 79 -18.43 9.01 -5.55
C MET A 79 -18.16 10.53 -5.59
N GLU A 80 -17.34 11.00 -6.54
CA GLU A 80 -17.07 12.43 -6.74
C GLU A 80 -18.36 13.20 -7.11
N ILE A 81 -19.15 12.66 -8.05
CA ILE A 81 -20.44 13.23 -8.44
C ILE A 81 -21.40 13.29 -7.24
N LYS A 82 -21.43 12.24 -6.41
CA LYS A 82 -22.28 12.20 -5.22
C LYS A 82 -21.87 13.27 -4.20
N GLN A 83 -20.58 13.39 -3.92
CA GLN A 83 -20.05 14.42 -3.02
C GLN A 83 -20.39 15.83 -3.52
N MET A 84 -20.17 16.11 -4.81
CA MET A 84 -20.52 17.41 -5.40
C MET A 84 -22.01 17.73 -5.31
N LYS A 85 -22.89 16.72 -5.45
CA LYS A 85 -24.34 16.91 -5.29
C LYS A 85 -24.72 17.25 -3.85
N GLU A 86 -24.12 16.58 -2.87
CA GLU A 86 -24.33 16.85 -1.45
C GLU A 86 -23.87 18.28 -1.09
N GLU A 87 -22.70 18.71 -1.58
CA GLU A 87 -22.21 20.08 -1.39
C GLU A 87 -23.17 21.12 -1.99
N LEU A 88 -23.64 20.90 -3.22
CA LEU A 88 -24.62 21.79 -3.86
C LEU A 88 -25.95 21.83 -3.11
N GLU A 89 -26.39 20.73 -2.53
CA GLU A 89 -27.63 20.68 -1.76
C GLU A 89 -27.53 21.49 -0.47
N VAL A 90 -26.39 21.39 0.24
CA VAL A 90 -26.10 22.23 1.41
C VAL A 90 -26.07 23.71 1.03
N ILE A 91 -25.39 24.06 -0.07
CA ILE A 91 -25.31 25.44 -0.55
C ILE A 91 -26.69 25.98 -0.92
N LYS A 92 -27.50 25.20 -1.65
CA LYS A 92 -28.88 25.60 -2.01
C LYS A 92 -29.72 25.83 -0.77
N LYS A 93 -29.67 24.93 0.21
CA LYS A 93 -30.39 25.07 1.47
C LYS A 93 -29.96 26.34 2.21
N TYR A 94 -28.67 26.64 2.24
CA TYR A 94 -28.14 27.87 2.82
C TYR A 94 -28.66 29.12 2.10
N LEU A 95 -28.59 29.15 0.76
CA LEU A 95 -29.09 30.30 -0.03
C LEU A 95 -30.59 30.54 0.16
N ILE A 96 -31.40 29.48 0.27
CA ILE A 96 -32.83 29.58 0.56
C ILE A 96 -33.07 30.16 1.97
N MET A 97 -32.29 29.73 2.96
CA MET A 97 -32.39 30.25 4.34
C MET A 97 -32.02 31.73 4.43
N GLU A 98 -31.05 32.17 3.64
CA GLU A 98 -30.62 33.58 3.54
C GLU A 98 -31.52 34.42 2.61
N GLY A 99 -32.52 33.82 1.94
CA GLY A 99 -33.40 34.52 1.00
C GLY A 99 -32.71 35.02 -0.28
N LEU A 100 -31.56 34.44 -0.61
CA LEU A 100 -30.72 34.81 -1.76
C LEU A 100 -30.98 33.94 -3.00
N TRP A 101 -32.05 33.15 -2.97
CA TRP A 101 -32.41 32.16 -3.99
C TRP A 101 -33.83 32.36 -4.51
#